data_AF-A0A3N1KIN8-F1
#
_entry.id   AF-A0A3N1KIN8-F1
#
_cell.length_a   1.000
_cell.length_b   1.000
_cell.length_c   1.000
_cell.angle_alpha   90.00
_cell.angle_beta   90.00
_cell.angle_gamma   90.00
#
_symmetry.space_group_name_H-M   'P 1'
#
loop_
_entity.id
_entity.type
_entity.pdbx_description
1 polymer ?
#
loop_
_entity_poly.entity_id
_entity_poly.type
_entity_poly.pdbx_seq_one_letter_code
_entity_poly.pdbx_strand_id
1 'polypeptide(L)'
;MGTPIRHPLIDAVSARVVRVDSWSRVVRLSAPLADLLARRRGRRRIVLVTGESSRLTVGTRAALVHAGAAWAVRDEHGDLRDGLTGSPYADLDSAGWPPSPPEDLSRQEVAPEPIVVQEAVDTIAQLSVDLTVLHRPDHDTTLGGAVEVLSRAVAGATPDRWGETEPLRRPWDRWVLTQSARHAAPELVRVVVEGPGLSGTLTARVTENGIEETTALTITVPAVTPAGGGETDPVDAAVGRLTEALSEIARTSVPTFALVVAREGEPDRSVRAVTYPPPNPVVLLIGAPSVQRLGLTVSTIPVPRPVTVVGRPRLPAYVVPLGDAATSGWDALHDTLDAVGPERLAEMVSPPLLEAWEDDLDEHDLLHEHWRADTDASASDTDEEAPPGAP
;
A
#
# COMPACT_ATOMS: atom_id res chain seq x y z
N MET A 1 14.05 35.49 -3.69
CA MET A 1 14.85 34.60 -4.56
C MET A 1 15.06 33.29 -3.81
N GLY A 2 14.44 32.19 -4.26
CA GLY A 2 14.62 30.89 -3.63
C GLY A 2 16.06 30.39 -3.84
N THR A 3 16.68 29.88 -2.78
CA THR A 3 18.03 29.30 -2.81
C THR A 3 18.14 28.28 -3.95
N PRO A 4 19.17 28.34 -4.82
CA PRO A 4 19.33 27.34 -5.86
C PRO A 4 19.49 25.96 -5.22
N ILE A 5 18.70 24.99 -5.66
CA ILE A 5 18.80 23.61 -5.21
C ILE A 5 20.15 23.08 -5.72
N ARG A 6 21.14 23.01 -4.83
CA ARG A 6 22.44 22.39 -5.11
C ARG A 6 22.38 20.97 -4.60
N HIS A 7 22.45 20.01 -5.52
CA HIS A 7 22.53 18.60 -5.20
C HIS A 7 23.33 17.88 -6.29
N PRO A 8 24.23 16.94 -5.96
CA PRO A 8 25.15 16.32 -6.93
C PRO A 8 24.46 15.52 -8.04
N LEU A 9 23.24 15.02 -7.80
CA LEU A 9 22.43 14.34 -8.82
C LEU A 9 21.68 15.27 -9.79
N ILE A 10 21.79 16.59 -9.66
CA ILE A 10 21.07 17.49 -10.55
C ILE A 10 21.90 17.71 -11.81
N ASP A 11 21.41 17.22 -12.94
CA ASP A 11 22.04 17.41 -14.25
C ASP A 11 21.62 18.73 -14.89
N ALA A 12 20.36 19.14 -14.69
CA ALA A 12 19.85 20.42 -15.18
C ALA A 12 18.68 20.95 -14.34
N VAL A 13 18.48 22.26 -14.40
CA VAL A 13 17.33 22.94 -13.80
C VAL A 13 16.71 23.88 -14.82
N SER A 14 15.39 23.80 -14.99
CA SER A 14 14.62 24.67 -15.86
C SER A 14 13.63 25.52 -15.05
N ALA A 15 12.67 26.15 -15.74
CA ALA A 15 11.59 26.90 -15.09
C ALA A 15 10.71 25.98 -14.23
N ARG A 16 10.44 24.75 -14.70
CA ARG A 16 9.47 23.82 -14.09
C ARG A 16 10.06 22.52 -13.58
N VAL A 17 11.27 22.17 -14.00
CA VAL A 17 11.85 20.85 -13.75
C VAL A 17 13.22 20.92 -13.10
N VAL A 18 13.48 19.96 -12.21
CA VAL A 18 14.83 19.54 -11.81
C VAL A 18 15.09 18.18 -12.45
N ARG A 19 15.99 18.14 -13.43
CA ARG A 19 16.33 16.94 -14.20
C ARG A 19 17.40 16.12 -13.49
N VAL A 20 17.18 14.80 -13.50
CA VAL A 20 18.15 13.79 -13.09
C VAL A 20 18.20 12.74 -14.19
N ASP A 21 19.37 12.51 -14.78
CA ASP A 21 19.58 11.46 -15.77
C ASP A 21 20.08 10.18 -15.09
N SER A 22 19.58 9.03 -15.54
CA SER A 22 20.11 7.73 -15.18
C SER A 22 20.26 6.85 -16.42
N TRP A 23 21.46 6.29 -16.56
CA TRP A 23 21.82 5.36 -17.64
C TRP A 23 21.84 3.91 -17.15
N SER A 24 21.37 3.66 -15.93
CA SER A 24 21.38 2.33 -15.33
C SER A 24 20.24 1.48 -15.88
N ARG A 25 20.54 0.24 -16.28
CA ARG A 25 19.49 -0.74 -16.66
C ARG A 25 18.49 -0.99 -15.54
N VAL A 26 18.94 -0.96 -14.29
CA VAL A 26 18.08 -1.05 -13.09
C VAL A 26 18.33 0.19 -12.24
N VAL A 27 17.34 1.07 -12.16
CA VAL A 27 17.43 2.28 -11.33
C VAL A 27 16.91 1.96 -9.94
N ARG A 28 17.84 2.02 -8.98
CA ARG A 28 17.60 1.75 -7.56
C ARG A 28 17.46 3.05 -6.77
N LEU A 29 16.77 2.97 -5.63
CA LEU A 29 16.59 4.10 -4.71
C LEU A 29 17.88 4.33 -3.92
N SER A 30 18.91 4.83 -4.58
CA SER A 30 20.18 5.17 -3.94
C SER A 30 20.00 6.28 -2.88
N ALA A 31 20.89 6.34 -1.89
CA ALA A 31 20.83 7.37 -0.86
C ALA A 31 20.85 8.81 -1.39
N PRO A 32 21.67 9.17 -2.40
CA PRO A 32 21.59 10.51 -3.01
C PRO A 32 20.26 10.76 -3.72
N LEU A 33 19.65 9.74 -4.35
CA LEU A 33 18.35 9.91 -5.00
C LEU A 33 17.24 10.08 -3.96
N ALA A 34 17.27 9.32 -2.86
CA ALA A 34 16.33 9.48 -1.76
C ALA A 34 16.45 10.87 -1.11
N ASP A 35 17.67 11.35 -0.83
CA ASP A 35 17.91 12.71 -0.30
C ASP A 35 17.36 13.78 -1.26
N LEU A 36 17.62 13.63 -2.56
CA LEU A 36 17.05 14.53 -3.56
C LEU A 36 15.51 14.52 -3.47
N LEU A 37 14.88 13.36 -3.52
CA LEU A 37 13.41 13.23 -3.51
C LEU A 37 12.77 13.77 -2.23
N ALA A 38 13.47 13.75 -1.09
CA ALA A 38 12.98 14.30 0.18
C ALA A 38 13.01 15.84 0.27
N ARG A 39 13.84 16.53 -0.52
CA ARG A 39 13.99 18.00 -0.45
C ARG A 39 12.77 18.71 -1.03
N ARG A 40 12.23 19.72 -0.31
CA ARG A 40 11.20 20.64 -0.81
C ARG A 40 11.69 21.39 -2.06
N ARG A 41 10.86 21.45 -3.11
CA ARG A 41 11.25 21.92 -4.47
C ARG A 41 10.61 23.24 -4.91
N GLY A 42 9.84 23.89 -4.03
CA GLY A 42 9.01 25.03 -4.43
C GLY A 42 8.04 24.61 -5.54
N ARG A 43 8.10 25.27 -6.70
CA ARG A 43 7.20 25.02 -7.84
C ARG A 43 7.75 24.02 -8.88
N ARG A 44 8.96 23.46 -8.67
CA ARG A 44 9.59 22.58 -9.65
C ARG A 44 9.32 21.11 -9.35
N ARG A 45 9.03 20.31 -10.37
CA ARG A 45 8.92 18.86 -10.27
C ARG A 45 10.27 18.20 -10.54
N ILE A 46 10.59 17.11 -9.84
CA ILE A 46 11.76 16.30 -10.16
C ILE A 46 11.38 15.39 -11.32
N VAL A 47 12.22 15.32 -12.35
CA VAL A 47 12.02 14.42 -13.48
C VAL A 47 13.25 13.53 -13.59
N LEU A 48 13.05 12.24 -13.30
CA LEU A 48 14.04 11.20 -13.56
C LEU A 48 13.94 10.83 -15.04
N VAL A 49 15.01 11.04 -15.79
CA VAL A 49 15.10 10.71 -17.22
C VAL A 49 15.94 9.45 -17.38
N THR A 50 15.40 8.44 -18.07
CA THR A 50 16.09 7.18 -18.36
C THR A 50 16.01 6.84 -19.85
N GLY A 51 16.81 5.87 -20.31
CA GLY A 51 16.58 5.23 -21.61
C GLY A 51 15.53 4.12 -21.54
N GLU A 52 15.01 3.67 -22.69
CA GLU A 52 13.91 2.68 -22.78
C GLU A 52 14.20 1.31 -22.18
N SER A 53 15.48 0.90 -22.17
CA SER A 53 15.90 -0.38 -21.56
C SER A 53 16.04 -0.33 -20.04
N SER A 54 15.75 0.83 -19.42
CA SER A 54 15.83 1.01 -17.97
C SER A 54 14.55 0.53 -17.29
N ARG A 55 14.69 -0.05 -16.10
CA ARG A 55 13.57 -0.39 -15.22
C ARG A 55 13.77 0.19 -13.83
N LEU A 56 12.67 0.56 -13.18
CA LEU A 56 12.71 1.07 -11.82
C LEU A 56 12.41 -0.06 -10.84
N THR A 57 13.18 -0.15 -9.76
CA THR A 57 12.79 -0.99 -8.62
C THR A 57 11.50 -0.48 -7.98
N VAL A 58 10.82 -1.33 -7.21
CA VAL A 58 9.63 -0.93 -6.42
C VAL A 58 9.95 0.27 -5.53
N GLY A 59 11.12 0.25 -4.88
CA GLY A 59 11.59 1.34 -4.02
C GLY A 59 11.72 2.68 -4.77
N THR A 60 12.35 2.68 -5.94
CA THR A 60 12.49 3.89 -6.77
C THR A 60 11.13 4.40 -7.24
N ARG A 61 10.28 3.50 -7.77
CA ARG A 61 8.94 3.86 -8.23
C ARG A 61 8.12 4.50 -7.12
N ALA A 62 8.06 3.87 -5.95
CA ALA A 62 7.34 4.38 -4.79
C ALA A 62 7.89 5.73 -4.32
N ALA A 63 9.22 5.92 -4.35
CA ALA A 63 9.85 7.19 -3.99
C ALA A 63 9.46 8.33 -4.93
N LEU A 64 9.40 8.05 -6.24
CA LEU A 64 9.00 9.04 -7.24
C LEU A 64 7.54 9.45 -7.04
N VAL A 65 6.63 8.49 -6.88
CA VAL A 65 5.21 8.75 -6.63
C VAL A 65 5.03 9.59 -5.37
N HIS A 66 5.66 9.18 -4.25
CA HIS A 66 5.57 9.90 -2.98
C HIS A 66 6.12 11.34 -3.08
N ALA A 67 7.20 11.55 -3.82
CA ALA A 67 7.78 12.88 -4.04
C ALA A 67 7.01 13.73 -5.07
N GLY A 68 5.95 13.18 -5.69
CA GLY A 68 5.27 13.80 -6.84
C GLY A 68 6.19 14.01 -8.03
N ALA A 69 7.27 13.23 -8.14
CA ALA A 69 8.22 13.28 -9.24
C ALA A 69 7.66 12.61 -10.51
N ALA A 70 8.26 12.88 -11.67
CA ALA A 70 7.95 12.22 -12.92
C ALA A 70 9.06 11.25 -13.32
N TRP A 71 8.70 10.22 -14.08
CA TRP A 71 9.63 9.38 -14.80
C TRP A 71 9.46 9.65 -16.30
N ALA A 72 10.47 10.26 -16.91
CA ALA A 72 10.53 10.44 -18.35
C ALA A 72 11.46 9.39 -18.97
N VAL A 73 11.02 8.82 -20.07
CA VAL A 73 11.77 7.84 -20.85
C VAL A 73 12.12 8.49 -22.17
N ARG A 74 13.42 8.47 -22.49
CA ARG A 74 13.96 8.93 -23.77
C ARG A 74 14.14 7.74 -24.69
N ASP A 75 13.57 7.84 -25.88
CA ASP A 75 13.74 6.86 -26.95
C ASP A 75 15.06 7.07 -27.73
N GLU A 76 15.29 6.24 -28.74
CA GLU A 76 16.50 6.33 -29.58
C GLU A 76 16.54 7.60 -30.46
N HIS A 77 15.39 8.22 -30.74
CA HIS A 77 15.27 9.45 -31.52
C HIS A 77 15.39 10.72 -30.67
N GLY A 78 15.36 10.58 -29.35
CA GLY A 78 15.47 11.68 -28.38
C GLY A 78 14.11 12.19 -27.87
N ASP A 79 13.01 11.59 -28.32
CA ASP A 79 11.66 11.93 -27.89
C ASP A 79 11.43 11.48 -26.43
N LEU A 80 10.62 12.25 -25.71
CA LEU A 80 10.32 12.01 -24.31
C LEU A 80 8.89 11.53 -24.15
N ARG A 81 8.69 10.56 -23.25
CA ARG A 81 7.38 10.10 -22.82
C ARG A 81 7.36 9.79 -21.33
N ASP A 82 6.18 9.75 -20.73
CA ASP A 82 6.00 9.25 -19.38
C ASP A 82 6.27 7.74 -19.34
N GLY A 83 7.12 7.31 -18.42
CA GLY A 83 7.48 5.90 -18.30
C GLY A 83 6.41 5.00 -17.69
N LEU A 84 5.40 5.57 -17.02
CA LEU A 84 4.27 4.82 -16.45
C LEU A 84 3.07 4.80 -17.40
N THR A 85 2.74 5.92 -18.04
CA THR A 85 1.53 6.02 -18.90
C THR A 85 1.81 5.90 -20.39
N GLY A 86 3.07 6.05 -20.81
CA GLY A 86 3.44 6.12 -22.23
C GLY A 86 3.11 7.45 -22.92
N SER A 87 2.47 8.40 -22.22
CA SER A 87 2.06 9.67 -22.79
C SER A 87 3.26 10.51 -23.25
N PRO A 88 3.26 11.06 -24.47
CA PRO A 88 4.40 11.84 -24.96
C PRO A 88 4.52 13.18 -24.22
N TYR A 89 5.75 13.60 -23.98
CA TYR A 89 6.09 14.93 -23.52
C TYR A 89 6.59 15.75 -24.71
N ALA A 90 5.98 16.91 -24.96
CA ALA A 90 6.45 17.82 -26.02
C ALA A 90 7.88 18.31 -25.77
N ASP A 91 8.20 18.54 -24.50
CA ASP A 91 9.55 18.83 -24.01
C ASP A 91 9.67 18.42 -22.54
N LEU A 92 10.87 18.57 -21.98
CA LEU A 92 11.12 18.26 -20.58
C LEU A 92 10.28 19.12 -19.60
N ASP A 93 10.01 20.39 -19.93
CA ASP A 93 9.25 21.29 -19.05
C ASP A 93 7.78 20.89 -18.96
N SER A 94 7.26 20.23 -20.00
CA SER A 94 5.91 19.64 -20.04
C SER A 94 5.75 18.55 -18.98
N ALA A 95 6.80 17.78 -18.68
CA ALA A 95 6.80 16.81 -17.58
C ALA A 95 6.75 17.46 -16.19
N GLY A 96 6.97 18.78 -16.11
CA GLY A 96 6.87 19.55 -14.88
C GLY A 96 5.44 19.77 -14.37
N TRP A 97 4.44 19.52 -15.20
CA TRP A 97 3.04 19.54 -14.80
C TRP A 97 2.62 18.18 -14.23
N PRO A 98 1.83 18.15 -13.14
CA PRO A 98 1.13 16.93 -12.80
C PRO A 98 0.17 16.56 -13.95
N PRO A 99 -0.18 15.27 -14.13
CA PRO A 99 -1.27 14.90 -15.02
C PRO A 99 -2.53 15.66 -14.59
N SER A 100 -3.12 16.46 -15.47
CA SER A 100 -4.40 17.10 -15.16
C SER A 100 -5.47 16.00 -15.09
N PRO A 101 -6.30 15.95 -14.02
CA PRO A 101 -7.56 15.22 -14.11
C PRO A 101 -8.39 15.83 -15.26
N PRO A 102 -9.22 15.05 -15.96
CA PRO A 102 -10.10 15.60 -16.99
C PRO A 102 -10.94 16.74 -16.37
N GLU A 103 -10.89 17.92 -16.99
CA GLU A 103 -11.46 19.18 -16.44
C GLU A 103 -13.00 19.16 -16.36
N ASP A 104 -13.66 18.11 -16.84
CA ASP A 104 -15.12 18.04 -16.90
C ASP A 104 -15.62 16.60 -16.70
N LEU A 105 -15.77 16.16 -15.44
CA LEU A 105 -16.44 14.90 -15.09
C LEU A 105 -17.93 14.89 -15.49
N SER A 106 -18.50 16.03 -15.92
CA SER A 106 -19.90 16.16 -16.34
C SER A 106 -20.13 15.88 -17.83
N ARG A 107 -19.05 15.86 -18.63
CA ARG A 107 -19.10 15.27 -19.97
C ARG A 107 -18.69 13.80 -19.85
N GLN A 108 -19.51 12.92 -20.43
CA GLN A 108 -19.05 11.60 -20.89
C GLN A 108 -18.02 11.80 -22.02
N GLU A 109 -16.90 12.47 -21.74
CA GLU A 109 -15.72 12.39 -22.59
C GLU A 109 -15.10 11.03 -22.29
N VAL A 110 -15.20 10.15 -23.29
CA VAL A 110 -14.53 8.85 -23.34
C VAL A 110 -13.12 9.03 -22.80
N ALA A 111 -12.79 8.34 -21.70
CA ALA A 111 -11.44 8.33 -21.17
C ALA A 111 -10.48 8.03 -22.34
N PRO A 112 -9.43 8.85 -22.57
CA PRO A 112 -8.56 8.65 -23.72
C PRO A 112 -8.02 7.23 -23.70
N GLU A 113 -8.06 6.55 -24.85
CA GLU A 113 -7.55 5.18 -24.96
C GLU A 113 -6.09 5.13 -24.46
N PRO A 114 -5.74 4.12 -23.66
CA PRO A 114 -4.39 4.00 -23.13
C PRO A 114 -3.40 3.90 -24.29
N ILE A 115 -2.33 4.69 -24.22
CA ILE A 115 -1.28 4.68 -25.24
C ILE A 115 -0.49 3.37 -25.09
N VAL A 116 -0.66 2.48 -26.07
CA VAL A 116 0.12 1.26 -26.17
C VAL A 116 1.45 1.60 -26.83
N VAL A 117 2.55 1.50 -26.08
CA VAL A 117 3.90 1.75 -26.59
C VAL A 117 4.50 0.44 -27.10
N GLN A 118 4.71 -0.51 -26.19
CA GLN A 118 5.17 -1.86 -26.47
C GLN A 118 4.53 -2.76 -25.41
N GLU A 119 3.92 -3.86 -25.83
CA GLU A 119 3.32 -4.82 -24.89
C GLU A 119 4.38 -5.47 -24.02
N ALA A 120 4.07 -5.60 -22.73
CA ALA A 120 4.90 -6.34 -21.81
C ALA A 120 4.92 -7.83 -22.18
N VAL A 121 6.11 -8.39 -22.32
CA VAL A 121 6.35 -9.83 -22.52
C VAL A 121 7.11 -10.40 -21.32
N ASP A 122 7.08 -11.73 -21.18
CA ASP A 122 7.73 -12.48 -20.09
C ASP A 122 7.28 -12.02 -18.68
N THR A 123 6.01 -11.63 -18.58
CA THR A 123 5.36 -11.23 -17.35
C THR A 123 4.92 -12.43 -16.52
N ILE A 124 4.73 -12.19 -15.23
CA ILE A 124 4.16 -13.15 -14.30
C ILE A 124 2.99 -12.53 -13.53
N ALA A 125 2.06 -13.39 -13.08
CA ALA A 125 0.96 -12.97 -12.21
C ALA A 125 1.47 -12.53 -10.84
N GLN A 126 0.95 -11.40 -10.37
CA GLN A 126 1.29 -10.75 -9.11
C GLN A 126 0.02 -10.24 -8.44
N LEU A 127 0.02 -10.22 -7.11
CA LEU A 127 -0.96 -9.50 -6.30
C LEU A 127 -0.28 -8.25 -5.75
N SER A 128 -0.85 -7.08 -6.05
CA SER A 128 -0.52 -5.83 -5.38
C SER A 128 -1.49 -5.59 -4.24
N VAL A 129 -0.99 -5.23 -3.08
CA VAL A 129 -1.77 -5.01 -1.87
C VAL A 129 -1.38 -3.67 -1.28
N ASP A 130 -2.34 -2.75 -1.22
CA ASP A 130 -2.22 -1.49 -0.48
C ASP A 130 -3.11 -1.61 0.76
N LEU A 131 -2.52 -1.58 1.94
CA LEU A 131 -3.20 -1.78 3.23
C LEU A 131 -2.74 -0.71 4.22
N THR A 132 -3.69 -0.08 4.90
CA THR A 132 -3.39 0.80 6.06
C THR A 132 -3.92 0.17 7.34
N VAL A 133 -3.07 0.15 8.36
CA VAL A 133 -3.34 -0.35 9.72
C VAL A 133 -3.02 0.74 10.73
N LEU A 134 -3.93 0.97 11.66
CA LEU A 134 -3.66 1.81 12.82
C LEU A 134 -3.25 0.93 13.99
N HIS A 135 -2.19 1.36 14.66
CA HIS A 135 -1.66 0.72 15.84
C HIS A 135 -1.79 1.60 17.07
N ARG A 136 -1.95 0.94 18.21
CA ARG A 136 -2.02 1.58 19.52
C ARG A 136 -0.69 2.26 19.87
N PRO A 137 -0.70 3.35 20.65
CA PRO A 137 0.52 3.98 21.18
C PRO A 137 1.11 3.17 22.35
N ASP A 138 1.19 1.84 22.21
CA ASP A 138 1.81 0.95 23.20
C ASP A 138 3.32 0.83 22.92
N HIS A 139 4.14 0.61 23.95
CA HIS A 139 5.55 0.27 23.79
C HIS A 139 5.76 -1.08 23.10
N ASP A 140 4.81 -2.01 23.24
CA ASP A 140 4.88 -3.35 22.61
C ASP A 140 4.38 -3.35 21.15
N THR A 141 3.78 -2.25 20.68
CA THR A 141 3.39 -2.09 19.27
C THR A 141 4.59 -2.28 18.35
N THR A 142 4.44 -3.19 17.40
CA THR A 142 5.49 -3.64 16.49
C THR A 142 5.01 -3.63 15.04
N LEU A 143 5.65 -2.81 14.20
CA LEU A 143 5.37 -2.64 12.77
C LEU A 143 5.68 -3.89 11.95
N GLY A 144 5.12 -3.97 10.74
CA GLY A 144 5.46 -4.97 9.73
C GLY A 144 4.78 -6.32 9.93
N GLY A 145 3.86 -6.44 10.89
CA GLY A 145 3.08 -7.66 11.10
C GLY A 145 2.18 -7.96 9.90
N ALA A 146 1.55 -6.93 9.33
CA ALA A 146 0.77 -7.05 8.11
C ALA A 146 1.62 -7.57 6.94
N VAL A 147 2.85 -7.08 6.81
CA VAL A 147 3.79 -7.55 5.77
C VAL A 147 4.03 -9.05 5.88
N GLU A 148 4.36 -9.54 7.08
CA GLU A 148 4.62 -10.97 7.30
C GLU A 148 3.41 -11.85 7.05
N VAL A 149 2.22 -11.41 7.47
CA VAL A 149 0.96 -12.16 7.29
C VAL A 149 0.61 -12.27 5.81
N LEU A 150 0.61 -11.15 5.08
CA LEU A 150 0.28 -11.12 3.65
C LEU A 150 1.29 -11.90 2.81
N SER A 151 2.59 -11.72 3.07
CA SER A 151 3.64 -12.41 2.31
C SER A 151 3.64 -13.91 2.55
N ARG A 152 3.43 -14.35 3.81
CA ARG A 152 3.38 -15.77 4.14
C ARG A 152 2.19 -16.44 3.47
N ALA A 153 1.04 -15.77 3.42
CA ALA A 153 -0.18 -16.31 2.81
C ALA A 153 -0.02 -16.60 1.31
N VAL A 154 0.65 -15.72 0.56
CA VAL A 154 0.75 -15.86 -0.90
C VAL A 154 2.09 -16.47 -1.35
N ALA A 155 3.22 -15.94 -0.87
CA ALA A 155 4.56 -16.38 -1.27
C ALA A 155 5.11 -17.52 -0.40
N GLY A 156 4.46 -17.87 0.72
CA GLY A 156 4.96 -18.89 1.64
C GLY A 156 6.21 -18.47 2.42
N ALA A 157 6.59 -17.20 2.37
CA ALA A 157 7.80 -16.65 2.97
C ALA A 157 7.53 -15.33 3.70
N THR A 158 8.45 -14.96 4.58
CA THR A 158 8.50 -13.62 5.20
C THR A 158 9.55 -12.78 4.49
N PRO A 159 9.51 -11.44 4.63
CA PRO A 159 10.60 -10.60 4.16
C PRO A 159 11.92 -10.98 4.79
N ASP A 160 13.02 -10.76 4.08
CA ASP A 160 14.37 -11.04 4.57
C ASP A 160 15.21 -9.76 4.74
N ARG A 161 14.84 -8.67 4.06
CA ARG A 161 15.60 -7.42 4.05
C ARG A 161 14.70 -6.20 4.04
N TRP A 162 15.21 -5.12 4.63
CA TRP A 162 14.62 -3.80 4.52
C TRP A 162 15.67 -2.69 4.54
N GLY A 163 15.25 -1.48 4.17
CA GLY A 163 16.05 -0.27 4.27
C GLY A 163 15.35 0.95 3.70
N GLU A 164 15.77 2.14 4.10
CA GLU A 164 15.25 3.42 3.57
C GLU A 164 15.71 3.67 2.13
N THR A 165 16.81 3.03 1.73
CA THR A 165 17.47 3.16 0.44
C THR A 165 17.99 1.81 -0.01
N GLU A 166 18.16 1.63 -1.31
CA GLU A 166 18.78 0.45 -1.89
C GLU A 166 20.31 0.63 -2.10
N PRO A 167 21.11 -0.45 -2.00
CA PRO A 167 20.72 -1.82 -1.69
C PRO A 167 20.27 -2.00 -0.23
N LEU A 168 19.36 -2.94 0.02
CA LEU A 168 18.81 -3.20 1.35
C LEU A 168 19.84 -3.91 2.22
N ARG A 169 20.31 -3.23 3.28
CA ARG A 169 21.40 -3.71 4.13
C ARG A 169 20.93 -4.35 5.43
N ARG A 170 19.74 -3.99 5.92
CA ARG A 170 19.24 -4.47 7.23
C ARG A 170 18.50 -5.80 7.03
N PRO A 171 18.78 -6.83 7.84
CA PRO A 171 17.92 -8.02 7.88
C PRO A 171 16.52 -7.62 8.35
N TRP A 172 15.50 -8.37 7.93
CA TRP A 172 14.14 -8.18 8.42
C TRP A 172 14.09 -8.41 9.93
N ASP A 173 13.81 -7.33 10.65
CA ASP A 173 13.65 -7.30 12.10
C ASP A 173 12.62 -6.22 12.40
N ARG A 174 11.43 -6.66 12.79
CA ARG A 174 10.29 -5.78 13.06
C ARG A 174 10.53 -4.86 14.24
N TRP A 175 11.29 -5.31 15.24
CA TRP A 175 11.63 -4.48 16.39
C TRP A 175 12.55 -3.34 15.96
N VAL A 176 13.63 -3.64 15.22
CA VAL A 176 14.56 -2.61 14.72
C VAL A 176 13.87 -1.64 13.77
N LEU A 177 12.99 -2.14 12.89
CA LEU A 177 12.14 -1.30 12.03
C LEU A 177 11.29 -0.34 12.85
N THR A 178 10.63 -0.85 13.90
CA THR A 178 9.76 -0.07 14.77
C THR A 178 10.53 0.99 15.54
N GLN A 179 11.69 0.65 16.11
CA GLN A 179 12.53 1.62 16.82
C GLN A 179 13.05 2.70 15.87
N SER A 180 13.35 2.35 14.62
CA SER A 180 13.75 3.33 13.60
C SER A 180 12.63 4.30 13.29
N ALA A 181 11.39 3.82 13.15
CA ALA A 181 10.20 4.65 12.95
C ALA A 181 9.95 5.58 14.15
N ARG A 182 10.02 5.07 15.38
CA ARG A 182 9.86 5.87 16.60
C ARG A 182 10.94 6.93 16.76
N HIS A 183 12.19 6.61 16.43
CA HIS A 183 13.31 7.54 16.53
C HIS A 183 13.20 8.71 15.55
N ALA A 184 12.63 8.46 14.37
CA ALA A 184 12.43 9.47 13.36
C ALA A 184 11.14 10.30 13.56
N ALA A 185 10.31 9.98 14.56
CA ALA A 185 9.09 10.72 14.82
C ALA A 185 9.39 12.21 15.17
N PRO A 186 8.55 13.17 14.71
CA PRO A 186 7.27 13.00 13.99
C PRO A 186 7.37 12.79 12.48
N GLU A 187 8.57 12.70 11.91
CA GLU A 187 8.78 12.55 10.48
C GLU A 187 8.30 11.19 9.98
N LEU A 188 7.63 11.19 8.83
CA LEU A 188 7.17 9.98 8.16
C LEU A 188 8.38 9.16 7.70
N VAL A 189 8.42 7.90 8.13
CA VAL A 189 9.45 6.94 7.71
C VAL A 189 8.89 6.10 6.59
N ARG A 190 9.68 5.95 5.52
CA ARG A 190 9.40 5.02 4.42
C ARG A 190 10.58 4.10 4.24
N VAL A 191 10.29 2.80 4.20
CA VAL A 191 11.28 1.76 3.95
C VAL A 191 10.85 0.92 2.76
N VAL A 192 11.84 0.41 2.04
CA VAL A 192 11.69 -0.64 1.04
C VAL A 192 11.86 -1.98 1.74
N VAL A 193 11.05 -2.94 1.37
CA VAL A 193 11.03 -4.30 1.91
C VAL A 193 11.18 -5.28 0.75
N GLU A 194 12.03 -6.30 0.91
CA GLU A 194 12.18 -7.40 -0.03
C GLU A 194 12.19 -8.75 0.68
N GLY A 195 11.87 -9.78 -0.09
CA GLY A 195 12.04 -11.18 0.29
C GLY A 195 11.71 -12.11 -0.88
N PRO A 196 11.76 -13.43 -0.65
CA PRO A 196 11.41 -14.40 -1.68
C PRO A 196 9.97 -14.18 -2.18
N GLY A 197 9.85 -13.85 -3.47
CA GLY A 197 8.54 -13.64 -4.11
C GLY A 197 7.80 -12.36 -3.66
N LEU A 198 8.44 -11.43 -2.95
CA LEU A 198 7.80 -10.20 -2.48
C LEU A 198 8.74 -8.98 -2.59
N SER A 199 8.17 -7.82 -2.92
CA SER A 199 8.82 -6.51 -2.78
C SER A 199 7.77 -5.48 -2.46
N GLY A 200 8.12 -4.45 -1.72
CA GLY A 200 7.15 -3.42 -1.35
C GLY A 200 7.75 -2.26 -0.60
N THR A 201 6.87 -1.42 -0.08
CA THR A 201 7.21 -0.37 0.86
C THR A 201 6.33 -0.42 2.08
N LEU A 202 6.91 -0.08 3.22
CA LEU A 202 6.20 0.20 4.46
C LEU A 202 6.44 1.66 4.81
N THR A 203 5.36 2.36 5.10
CA THR A 203 5.37 3.74 5.56
C THR A 203 4.81 3.77 6.97
N ALA A 204 5.49 4.46 7.87
CA ALA A 204 5.09 4.60 9.26
C ALA A 204 5.05 6.08 9.63
N ARG A 205 3.94 6.51 10.22
CA ARG A 205 3.81 7.81 10.88
C ARG A 205 3.46 7.58 12.34
N VAL A 206 4.37 7.98 13.20
CA VAL A 206 4.26 7.84 14.65
C VAL A 206 3.79 9.17 15.21
N THR A 207 2.67 9.16 15.93
CA THR A 207 2.12 10.32 16.65
C THR A 207 2.01 10.00 18.15
N GLU A 208 1.54 10.95 18.94
CA GLU A 208 1.24 10.72 20.36
C GLU A 208 0.09 9.72 20.56
N ASN A 209 -0.83 9.64 19.59
CA ASN A 209 -2.06 8.87 19.67
C ASN A 209 -1.95 7.47 19.03
N GLY A 210 -0.84 7.16 18.35
CA GLY A 210 -0.64 5.84 17.76
C GLY A 210 0.38 5.82 16.64
N ILE A 211 0.36 4.73 15.89
CA ILE A 211 1.19 4.58 14.69
C ILE A 211 0.30 4.20 13.52
N GLU A 212 0.35 4.98 12.46
CA GLU A 212 -0.22 4.60 11.17
C GLU A 212 0.83 3.86 10.35
N GLU A 213 0.52 2.61 9.99
CA GLU A 213 1.32 1.76 9.10
C GLU A 213 0.59 1.60 7.77
N THR A 214 1.16 2.16 6.69
CA THR A 214 0.70 1.90 5.33
C THR A 214 1.69 0.98 4.63
N THR A 215 1.21 -0.16 4.17
CA THR A 215 1.98 -1.17 3.46
C THR A 215 1.50 -1.27 2.02
N ALA A 216 2.43 -1.17 1.07
CA ALA A 216 2.21 -1.43 -0.35
C ALA A 216 3.12 -2.58 -0.79
N LEU A 217 2.57 -3.77 -1.01
CA LEU A 217 3.32 -4.96 -1.43
C LEU A 217 2.99 -5.36 -2.85
N THR A 218 3.96 -5.94 -3.53
CA THR A 218 3.79 -6.74 -4.74
C THR A 218 4.30 -8.15 -4.43
N ILE A 219 3.40 -9.13 -4.50
CA ILE A 219 3.66 -10.51 -4.16
C ILE A 219 3.46 -11.37 -5.41
N THR A 220 4.43 -12.18 -5.76
CA THR A 220 4.36 -13.12 -6.89
C THR A 220 3.34 -14.22 -6.60
N VAL A 221 2.44 -14.48 -7.55
CA VAL A 221 1.55 -15.65 -7.50
C VAL A 221 2.37 -16.89 -7.85
N PRO A 222 2.47 -17.90 -6.97
CA PRO A 222 3.20 -19.12 -7.27
C PRO A 222 2.53 -19.89 -8.42
N ALA A 223 3.32 -20.41 -9.36
CA ALA A 223 2.82 -21.18 -10.50
C ALA A 223 2.29 -22.58 -10.14
N VAL A 224 2.49 -23.05 -8.90
CA VAL A 224 2.20 -24.43 -8.50
C VAL A 224 0.78 -24.53 -7.92
N THR A 225 -0.10 -25.21 -8.64
CA THR A 225 -1.34 -25.78 -8.10
C THR A 225 -0.98 -26.82 -7.04
N PRO A 226 -1.58 -26.80 -5.83
CA PRO A 226 -1.32 -27.82 -4.82
C PRO A 226 -1.57 -29.21 -5.40
N ALA A 227 -0.63 -30.14 -5.20
CA ALA A 227 -0.80 -31.52 -5.62
C ALA A 227 -2.06 -32.11 -4.96
N GLY A 228 -3.13 -32.29 -5.75
CA GLY A 228 -4.42 -32.83 -5.29
C GLY A 228 -5.54 -31.81 -5.08
N GLY A 229 -5.34 -30.52 -5.36
CA GLY A 229 -6.42 -29.52 -5.45
C GLY A 229 -7.04 -29.50 -6.85
N GLY A 230 -8.33 -29.19 -6.97
CA GLY A 230 -9.04 -29.11 -8.26
C GLY A 230 -8.48 -28.06 -9.23
N GLU A 231 -9.13 -27.93 -10.40
CA GLU A 231 -8.84 -27.00 -11.49
C GLU A 231 -9.13 -25.53 -11.10
N THR A 232 -8.54 -25.05 -10.00
CA THR A 232 -8.65 -23.66 -9.54
C THR A 232 -7.49 -22.84 -10.08
N ASP A 233 -7.79 -21.68 -10.65
CA ASP A 233 -6.78 -20.76 -11.17
C ASP A 233 -5.78 -20.36 -10.06
N PRO A 234 -4.45 -20.30 -10.34
CA PRO A 234 -3.46 -19.91 -9.34
C PRO A 234 -3.69 -18.53 -8.72
N VAL A 235 -4.22 -17.57 -9.50
CA VAL A 235 -4.58 -16.23 -9.02
C VAL A 235 -5.73 -16.35 -8.03
N ASP A 236 -6.79 -17.08 -8.36
CA ASP A 236 -7.95 -17.26 -7.47
C ASP A 236 -7.57 -17.94 -6.16
N ALA A 237 -6.71 -18.96 -6.24
CA ALA A 237 -6.17 -19.62 -5.06
C ALA A 237 -5.35 -18.66 -4.19
N ALA A 238 -4.55 -17.77 -4.80
CA ALA A 238 -3.78 -16.76 -4.09
C ALA A 238 -4.68 -15.67 -3.47
N VAL A 239 -5.73 -15.25 -4.17
CA VAL A 239 -6.74 -14.32 -3.68
C VAL A 239 -7.48 -14.88 -2.46
N GLY A 240 -7.83 -16.18 -2.48
CA GLY A 240 -8.41 -16.86 -1.33
C GLY A 240 -7.51 -16.81 -0.08
N ARG A 241 -6.23 -17.19 -0.22
CA ARG A 241 -5.26 -17.14 0.88
C ARG A 241 -5.04 -15.71 1.40
N LEU A 242 -4.96 -14.74 0.50
CA LEU A 242 -4.81 -13.33 0.88
C LEU A 242 -6.05 -12.81 1.61
N THR A 243 -7.25 -13.24 1.23
CA THR A 243 -8.51 -12.88 1.89
C THR A 243 -8.56 -13.41 3.32
N GLU A 244 -8.12 -14.65 3.54
CA GLU A 244 -7.99 -15.22 4.89
C GLU A 244 -6.99 -14.43 5.75
N ALA A 245 -5.86 -14.04 5.16
CA ALA A 245 -4.84 -13.21 5.81
C ALA A 245 -5.38 -11.80 6.17
N LEU A 246 -6.11 -11.14 5.28
CA LEU A 246 -6.77 -9.87 5.58
C LEU A 246 -7.82 -10.02 6.69
N SER A 247 -8.54 -11.14 6.71
CA SER A 247 -9.50 -11.46 7.78
C SER A 247 -8.81 -11.65 9.13
N GLU A 248 -7.62 -12.25 9.16
CA GLU A 248 -6.77 -12.37 10.36
C GLU A 248 -6.28 -11.02 10.85
N ILE A 249 -5.80 -10.17 9.95
CA ILE A 249 -5.38 -8.79 10.27
C ILE A 249 -6.56 -8.02 10.86
N ALA A 250 -7.76 -8.12 10.30
CA ALA A 250 -8.95 -7.45 10.82
C ALA A 250 -9.36 -7.92 12.23
N ARG A 251 -9.03 -9.16 12.63
CA ARG A 251 -9.31 -9.66 13.98
C ARG A 251 -8.28 -9.19 15.01
N THR A 252 -7.03 -9.04 14.58
CA THR A 252 -5.87 -8.83 15.47
C THR A 252 -5.40 -7.37 15.51
N SER A 253 -5.72 -6.58 14.49
CA SER A 253 -5.30 -5.20 14.29
C SER A 253 -6.50 -4.32 13.90
N VAL A 254 -6.25 -3.02 13.70
CA VAL A 254 -7.28 -2.06 13.25
C VAL A 254 -6.94 -1.63 11.82
N PRO A 255 -7.21 -2.47 10.80
CA PRO A 255 -7.08 -2.03 9.41
C PRO A 255 -8.17 -1.00 9.12
N THR A 256 -7.92 -0.15 8.14
CA THR A 256 -8.85 0.92 7.76
C THR A 256 -9.33 0.75 6.34
N PHE A 257 -8.41 0.43 5.44
CA PHE A 257 -8.72 0.01 4.10
C PHE A 257 -7.62 -0.90 3.56
N ALA A 258 -8.00 -1.86 2.73
CA ALA A 258 -7.05 -2.53 1.84
C ALA A 258 -7.64 -2.72 0.45
N LEU A 259 -6.84 -2.49 -0.58
CA LEU A 259 -7.16 -2.85 -1.96
C LEU A 259 -6.17 -3.90 -2.45
N VAL A 260 -6.72 -4.98 -3.02
CA VAL A 260 -5.95 -6.03 -3.66
C VAL A 260 -6.22 -6.01 -5.15
N VAL A 261 -5.13 -5.97 -5.91
CA VAL A 261 -5.16 -5.90 -7.36
C VAL A 261 -4.34 -7.07 -7.93
N ALA A 262 -4.99 -7.92 -8.72
CA ALA A 262 -4.30 -8.87 -9.58
C ALA A 262 -3.72 -8.14 -10.78
N ARG A 263 -2.45 -8.37 -11.08
CA ARG A 263 -1.78 -7.73 -12.21
C ARG A 263 -0.67 -8.61 -12.78
N GLU A 264 -0.22 -8.24 -13.96
CA GLU A 264 0.99 -8.78 -14.53
C GLU A 264 2.20 -7.85 -14.31
N GLY A 265 3.37 -8.44 -14.10
CA GLY A 265 4.60 -7.69 -13.86
C GLY A 265 5.87 -8.50 -14.05
N GLU A 266 7.02 -7.85 -13.84
CA GLU A 266 8.33 -8.47 -14.01
C GLU A 266 8.60 -9.53 -12.92
N PRO A 267 9.32 -10.63 -13.21
CA PRO A 267 9.72 -11.61 -12.20
C PRO A 267 10.50 -11.04 -11.01
N ASP A 268 11.28 -9.97 -11.24
CA ASP A 268 12.02 -9.26 -10.20
C ASP A 268 11.22 -8.10 -9.56
N ARG A 269 9.93 -7.98 -9.90
CA ARG A 269 8.99 -6.94 -9.42
C ARG A 269 9.39 -5.51 -9.77
N SER A 270 10.40 -5.31 -10.62
CA SER A 270 10.69 -3.99 -11.19
C SER A 270 9.61 -3.57 -12.20
N VAL A 271 9.63 -2.30 -12.60
CA VAL A 271 8.72 -1.77 -13.64
C VAL A 271 9.53 -1.30 -14.84
N ARG A 272 9.17 -1.82 -16.03
CA ARG A 272 9.69 -1.34 -17.32
C ARG A 272 8.78 -0.27 -17.91
N ALA A 273 9.32 0.49 -18.86
CA ALA A 273 8.59 1.52 -19.60
C ALA A 273 7.77 0.96 -20.77
N VAL A 274 6.98 -0.08 -20.49
CA VAL A 274 6.16 -0.85 -21.42
C VAL A 274 4.70 -0.85 -20.97
N THR A 275 3.79 -1.25 -21.86
CA THR A 275 2.36 -1.35 -21.57
C THR A 275 2.07 -2.74 -21.01
N TYR A 276 1.75 -2.80 -19.71
CA TYR A 276 1.24 -4.01 -19.06
C TYR A 276 -0.27 -4.16 -19.32
N PRO A 277 -0.81 -5.39 -19.28
CA PRO A 277 -2.26 -5.60 -19.21
C PRO A 277 -2.90 -4.81 -18.07
N PRO A 278 -4.14 -4.34 -18.24
CA PRO A 278 -4.81 -3.57 -17.20
C PRO A 278 -4.92 -4.38 -15.90
N PRO A 279 -4.59 -3.77 -14.75
CA PRO A 279 -4.77 -4.44 -13.46
C PRO A 279 -6.25 -4.75 -13.20
N ASN A 280 -6.50 -5.84 -12.47
CA ASN A 280 -7.83 -6.26 -12.06
C ASN A 280 -8.00 -6.15 -10.53
N PRO A 281 -8.86 -5.26 -10.02
CA PRO A 281 -9.24 -5.25 -8.61
C PRO A 281 -9.94 -6.57 -8.24
N VAL A 282 -9.48 -7.25 -7.19
CA VAL A 282 -10.00 -8.57 -6.80
C VAL A 282 -10.63 -8.58 -5.41
N VAL A 283 -10.08 -7.81 -4.47
CA VAL A 283 -10.59 -7.75 -3.09
C VAL A 283 -10.48 -6.34 -2.54
N LEU A 284 -11.51 -5.94 -1.79
CA LEU A 284 -11.50 -4.74 -0.97
C LEU A 284 -11.76 -5.10 0.49
N LEU A 285 -10.90 -4.65 1.40
CA LEU A 285 -11.15 -4.67 2.84
C LEU A 285 -11.57 -3.27 3.28
N ILE A 286 -12.76 -3.16 3.86
CA ILE A 286 -13.22 -1.95 4.54
C ILE A 286 -13.09 -2.23 6.05
N GLY A 287 -12.14 -1.55 6.67
CA GLY A 287 -11.81 -1.72 8.08
C GLY A 287 -12.87 -1.19 9.04
N ALA A 288 -12.82 -1.60 10.31
CA ALA A 288 -13.82 -1.22 11.30
C ALA A 288 -13.96 0.30 11.54
N PRO A 289 -12.87 1.10 11.55
CA PRO A 289 -13.01 2.57 11.61
C PRO A 289 -13.81 3.11 10.42
N SER A 290 -13.48 2.65 9.20
CA SER A 290 -14.16 3.05 7.97
C SER A 290 -15.63 2.61 7.96
N VAL A 291 -15.95 1.37 8.38
CA VAL A 291 -17.34 0.89 8.45
C VAL A 291 -18.19 1.78 9.36
N GLN A 292 -17.66 2.16 10.53
CA GLN A 292 -18.38 2.99 11.50
C GLN A 292 -18.59 4.41 10.99
N ARG A 293 -17.50 5.09 10.58
CA ARG A 293 -17.55 6.47 10.11
C ARG A 293 -18.48 6.66 8.91
N LEU A 294 -18.49 5.67 8.02
CA LEU A 294 -19.29 5.71 6.80
C LEU A 294 -20.74 5.23 7.03
N GLY A 295 -21.06 4.70 8.21
CA GLY A 295 -22.37 4.12 8.52
C GLY A 295 -22.72 2.94 7.62
N LEU A 296 -21.72 2.16 7.19
CA LEU A 296 -21.91 1.08 6.24
C LEU A 296 -22.59 -0.12 6.89
N THR A 297 -23.47 -0.75 6.13
CA THR A 297 -24.04 -2.05 6.48
C THR A 297 -23.77 -3.02 5.34
N VAL A 298 -23.76 -4.33 5.61
CA VAL A 298 -23.57 -5.33 4.56
C VAL A 298 -24.61 -5.17 3.43
N SER A 299 -25.84 -4.81 3.78
CA SER A 299 -26.94 -4.59 2.83
C SER A 299 -26.76 -3.39 1.91
N THR A 300 -25.86 -2.44 2.22
CA THR A 300 -25.62 -1.25 1.40
C THR A 300 -24.53 -1.44 0.36
N ILE A 301 -23.85 -2.60 0.33
CA ILE A 301 -22.76 -2.86 -0.61
C ILE A 301 -23.31 -3.66 -1.81
N PRO A 302 -23.45 -3.04 -3.00
CA PRO A 302 -24.14 -3.62 -4.15
C PRO A 302 -23.21 -4.53 -4.96
N VAL A 303 -22.69 -5.60 -4.35
CA VAL A 303 -21.82 -6.55 -5.05
C VAL A 303 -22.53 -7.85 -5.41
N PRO A 304 -22.19 -8.46 -6.56
CA PRO A 304 -22.80 -9.72 -7.00
C PRO A 304 -22.40 -10.91 -6.13
N ARG A 305 -21.32 -10.79 -5.36
CA ARG A 305 -20.75 -11.84 -4.52
C ARG A 305 -20.92 -11.49 -3.03
N PRO A 306 -21.17 -12.47 -2.14
CA PRO A 306 -21.39 -12.18 -0.73
C PRO A 306 -20.21 -11.46 -0.07
N VAL A 307 -20.50 -10.33 0.58
CA VAL A 307 -19.55 -9.65 1.46
C VAL A 307 -19.35 -10.49 2.72
N THR A 308 -18.09 -10.69 3.10
CA THR A 308 -17.75 -11.41 4.34
C THR A 308 -17.54 -10.41 5.47
N VAL A 309 -18.32 -10.58 6.55
CA VAL A 309 -18.10 -9.82 7.78
C VAL A 309 -16.93 -10.44 8.55
N VAL A 310 -15.90 -9.64 8.76
CA VAL A 310 -14.69 -9.99 9.50
C VAL A 310 -14.50 -9.01 10.66
N GLY A 311 -13.36 -9.11 11.35
CA GLY A 311 -13.10 -8.28 12.53
C GLY A 311 -13.77 -8.82 13.79
N ARG A 312 -14.00 -7.94 14.77
CA ARG A 312 -14.57 -8.30 16.07
C ARG A 312 -16.08 -8.06 16.04
N PRO A 313 -16.90 -8.77 16.85
CA PRO A 313 -18.36 -8.58 16.82
C PRO A 313 -18.83 -7.14 17.07
N ARG A 314 -18.09 -6.36 17.87
CA ARG A 314 -18.36 -4.93 18.10
C ARG A 314 -17.77 -4.03 17.04
N LEU A 315 -16.72 -4.49 16.36
CA LEU A 315 -15.92 -3.75 15.39
C LEU A 315 -15.89 -4.51 14.06
N PRO A 316 -17.02 -4.56 13.34
CA PRO A 316 -17.10 -5.29 12.10
C PRO A 316 -16.26 -4.60 11.03
N ALA A 317 -15.52 -5.40 10.27
CA ALA A 317 -14.89 -5.01 9.03
C ALA A 317 -15.47 -5.86 7.89
N TYR A 318 -15.37 -5.40 6.65
CA TYR A 318 -15.97 -6.06 5.50
C TYR A 318 -14.91 -6.43 4.47
N VAL A 319 -14.86 -7.70 4.10
CA VAL A 319 -14.16 -8.14 2.90
C VAL A 319 -15.18 -8.22 1.76
N VAL A 320 -15.00 -7.35 0.79
CA VAL A 320 -15.81 -7.23 -0.42
C VAL A 320 -15.06 -7.88 -1.59
N PRO A 321 -15.54 -9.02 -2.09
CA PRO A 321 -15.00 -9.62 -3.32
C PRO A 321 -15.38 -8.75 -4.53
N LEU A 322 -14.39 -8.37 -5.34
CA LEU A 322 -14.59 -7.48 -6.49
C LEU A 322 -14.58 -8.27 -7.81
N GLY A 323 -13.52 -9.04 -8.03
CA GLY A 323 -13.25 -9.76 -9.27
C GLY A 323 -12.52 -11.08 -9.00
N ASP A 324 -12.12 -11.75 -10.07
CA ASP A 324 -11.31 -12.98 -10.04
C ASP A 324 -10.45 -13.09 -11.32
N ALA A 325 -9.81 -14.24 -11.54
CA ALA A 325 -8.98 -14.46 -12.73
C ALA A 325 -9.77 -14.31 -14.05
N ALA A 326 -11.08 -14.60 -14.05
CA ALA A 326 -11.91 -14.59 -15.25
C ALA A 326 -12.76 -13.31 -15.41
N THR A 327 -13.03 -12.61 -14.31
CA THR A 327 -14.00 -11.52 -14.22
C THR A 327 -13.32 -10.25 -13.71
N SER A 328 -13.47 -9.17 -14.49
CA SER A 328 -13.04 -7.84 -14.07
C SER A 328 -13.82 -7.37 -12.83
N GLY A 329 -13.11 -6.89 -11.82
CA GLY A 329 -13.69 -6.31 -10.61
C GLY A 329 -13.81 -4.79 -10.64
N TRP A 330 -13.57 -4.14 -11.78
CA TRP A 330 -13.70 -2.68 -11.91
C TRP A 330 -15.13 -2.19 -11.68
N ASP A 331 -16.12 -2.86 -12.25
CA ASP A 331 -17.53 -2.49 -12.05
C ASP A 331 -17.93 -2.67 -10.58
N ALA A 332 -17.57 -3.81 -9.96
CA ALA A 332 -17.82 -4.05 -8.55
C ALA A 332 -17.11 -3.05 -7.63
N LEU A 333 -15.89 -2.63 -7.99
CA LEU A 333 -15.16 -1.59 -7.26
C LEU A 333 -15.88 -0.24 -7.39
N HIS A 334 -16.25 0.16 -8.61
CA HIS A 334 -16.98 1.39 -8.86
C HIS A 334 -18.30 1.42 -8.10
N ASP A 335 -19.12 0.38 -8.22
CA ASP A 335 -20.41 0.26 -7.52
C ASP A 335 -20.24 0.30 -6.00
N THR A 336 -19.18 -0.32 -5.46
CA THR A 336 -18.86 -0.26 -4.03
C THR A 336 -18.45 1.14 -3.59
N LEU A 337 -17.61 1.82 -4.36
CA LEU A 337 -17.15 3.18 -4.08
C LEU A 337 -18.31 4.19 -4.18
N ASP A 338 -19.16 4.06 -5.20
CA ASP A 338 -20.34 4.91 -5.39
C ASP A 338 -21.35 4.74 -4.26
N ALA A 339 -21.52 3.52 -3.75
CA ALA A 339 -22.37 3.25 -2.58
C ALA A 339 -21.84 3.90 -1.28
N VAL A 340 -20.52 4.07 -1.15
CA VAL A 340 -19.91 4.82 -0.05
C VAL A 340 -20.18 6.33 -0.21
N GLY A 341 -20.07 6.83 -1.44
CA GLY A 341 -20.29 8.23 -1.82
C GLY A 341 -18.98 9.04 -1.93
N PRO A 342 -18.84 9.95 -2.92
CA PRO A 342 -17.58 10.59 -3.26
C PRO A 342 -17.03 11.53 -2.19
N GLU A 343 -17.89 12.23 -1.45
CA GLU A 343 -17.48 13.09 -0.33
C GLU A 343 -16.86 12.27 0.80
N ARG A 344 -17.45 11.09 1.06
CA ARG A 344 -16.96 10.18 2.09
C ARG A 344 -15.68 9.46 1.68
N LEU A 345 -15.51 9.15 0.38
CA LEU A 345 -14.25 8.64 -0.15
C LEU A 345 -13.12 9.66 -0.03
N ALA A 346 -13.40 10.94 -0.23
CA ALA A 346 -12.40 11.99 -0.04
C ALA A 346 -11.91 12.06 1.41
N GLU A 347 -12.79 11.82 2.40
CA GLU A 347 -12.40 11.68 3.81
C GLU A 347 -11.51 10.45 4.06
N MET A 348 -11.75 9.33 3.36
CA MET A 348 -10.99 8.08 3.54
C MET A 348 -9.53 8.13 3.08
N VAL A 349 -9.17 9.07 2.19
CA VAL A 349 -7.84 9.15 1.57
C VAL A 349 -7.11 10.44 1.90
N SER A 350 -7.67 11.29 2.77
CA SER A 350 -7.06 12.56 3.18
C SER A 350 -6.09 12.35 4.34
N PRO A 351 -4.76 12.43 4.13
CA PRO A 351 -3.82 12.36 5.23
C PRO A 351 -3.84 13.66 6.06
N PRO A 352 -3.50 13.57 7.35
CA PRO A 352 -3.16 12.34 8.09
C PRO A 352 -4.40 11.55 8.56
N LEU A 353 -4.48 10.27 8.16
CA LEU A 353 -5.67 9.44 8.42
C LEU A 353 -5.86 9.13 9.91
N LEU A 354 -4.76 8.90 10.64
CA LEU A 354 -4.81 8.75 12.10
C LEU A 354 -5.45 9.97 12.79
N GLU A 355 -5.09 11.21 12.43
CA GLU A 355 -5.73 12.41 13.01
C GLU A 355 -7.21 12.49 12.59
N ALA A 356 -7.52 12.11 11.35
CA ALA A 356 -8.91 12.06 10.88
C ALA A 356 -9.74 11.02 11.65
N TRP A 357 -9.12 9.96 12.17
CA TRP A 357 -9.78 8.83 12.84
C TRP A 357 -9.62 8.84 14.36
N GLU A 358 -8.98 9.84 14.97
CA GLU A 358 -8.79 9.92 16.43
C GLU A 358 -10.11 9.88 17.19
N ASP A 359 -11.10 10.69 16.80
CA ASP A 359 -12.42 10.72 17.44
C ASP A 359 -13.11 9.34 17.37
N ASP A 360 -13.05 8.65 16.22
CA ASP A 360 -13.62 7.32 16.03
C ASP A 360 -12.91 6.26 16.88
N LEU A 361 -11.59 6.40 17.07
CA LEU A 361 -10.76 5.49 17.86
C LEU A 361 -10.98 5.67 19.36
N ASP A 362 -11.22 6.91 19.81
CA ASP A 362 -11.46 7.29 21.21
C ASP A 362 -12.90 7.00 21.64
N GLU A 363 -13.91 7.37 20.83
CA GLU A 363 -15.34 7.16 21.15
C GLU A 363 -15.70 5.68 21.32
N HIS A 364 -14.96 4.80 20.63
CA HIS A 364 -15.23 3.37 20.60
C HIS A 364 -14.14 2.50 21.22
N ASP A 365 -13.15 3.11 21.88
CA ASP A 365 -12.03 2.42 22.53
C ASP A 365 -11.30 1.43 21.57
N LEU A 366 -11.27 1.77 20.28
CA LEU A 366 -10.74 0.90 19.22
C LEU A 366 -9.25 0.59 19.47
N LEU A 367 -8.54 1.56 20.06
CA LEU A 367 -7.14 1.48 20.44
C LEU A 367 -6.87 1.14 21.92
N HIS A 368 -7.84 0.99 22.82
CA HIS A 368 -7.55 0.53 24.20
C HIS A 368 -8.37 -0.67 24.70
N GLU A 369 -9.25 -1.27 23.88
CA GLU A 369 -9.88 -2.56 24.21
C GLU A 369 -8.85 -3.70 24.29
N HIS A 370 -8.18 -3.91 25.44
CA HIS A 370 -8.13 -5.16 26.23
C HIS A 370 -7.16 -5.07 27.44
N TRP A 371 -7.69 -4.84 28.66
CA TRP A 371 -7.07 -5.29 29.93
C TRP A 371 -8.11 -5.63 31.04
N ARG A 372 -9.33 -6.06 30.73
CA ARG A 372 -10.34 -6.34 31.80
C ARG A 372 -11.02 -7.71 31.78
N ALA A 373 -10.53 -8.69 31.03
CA ALA A 373 -11.20 -9.99 30.99
C ALA A 373 -10.65 -11.07 31.94
N ASP A 374 -9.45 -10.96 32.53
CA ASP A 374 -8.82 -12.10 33.23
C ASP A 374 -8.49 -11.91 34.73
N THR A 375 -8.84 -10.79 35.37
CA THR A 375 -8.54 -10.59 36.80
C THR A 375 -9.69 -10.82 37.78
N ASP A 376 -10.94 -10.91 37.33
CA ASP A 376 -12.10 -11.10 38.23
C ASP A 376 -12.64 -12.54 38.31
N ALA A 377 -11.99 -13.51 37.66
CA ALA A 377 -12.40 -14.92 37.72
C ALA A 377 -11.57 -15.79 38.69
N SER A 378 -10.69 -15.20 39.51
CA SER A 378 -9.87 -15.96 40.48
C SER A 378 -10.04 -15.55 41.95
N ALA A 379 -11.05 -14.73 42.27
CA ALA A 379 -11.34 -14.32 43.64
C ALA A 379 -12.74 -14.76 44.11
N SER A 380 -13.06 -16.05 43.99
CA SER A 380 -14.14 -16.67 44.77
C SER A 380 -13.97 -18.19 44.83
N ASP A 381 -13.17 -18.69 45.77
CA ASP A 381 -13.54 -19.84 46.62
C ASP A 381 -12.34 -20.26 47.47
N THR A 382 -12.33 -19.86 48.74
CA THR A 382 -12.03 -20.73 49.89
C THR A 382 -12.03 -19.88 51.16
N ASP A 383 -13.17 -19.83 51.84
CA ASP A 383 -13.22 -19.68 53.30
C ASP A 383 -14.45 -20.46 53.79
N GLU A 384 -14.26 -21.76 54.00
CA GLU A 384 -15.25 -22.63 54.65
C GLU A 384 -14.94 -22.66 56.16
N GLU A 385 -15.86 -22.05 56.90
CA GLU A 385 -15.90 -21.82 58.33
C GLU A 385 -16.04 -23.15 59.11
N ALA A 386 -15.11 -23.44 60.02
CA ALA A 386 -15.15 -24.62 60.90
C ALA A 386 -16.11 -24.40 62.09
N PRO A 387 -16.85 -25.44 62.55
CA PRO A 387 -17.87 -25.28 63.60
C PRO A 387 -17.30 -25.38 65.03
N PRO A 388 -18.03 -24.88 66.06
CA PRO A 388 -17.50 -24.75 67.41
C PRO A 388 -17.72 -26.01 68.25
N GLY A 389 -16.75 -26.34 69.11
CA GLY A 389 -16.90 -27.36 70.15
C GLY A 389 -15.71 -27.39 71.10
N ALA A 390 -15.85 -26.72 72.26
CA ALA A 390 -15.03 -26.92 73.46
C ALA A 390 -15.45 -28.27 74.14
N PRO A 391 -14.67 -28.87 75.07
CA PRO A 391 -14.02 -28.22 76.22
C PRO A 391 -12.49 -28.17 76.20
#